data_AF-A0AAD9CCM6-F1
#
_entry.id   AF-A0AAD9CCM6-F1
#
_cell.length_a   1.000
_cell.length_b   1.000
_cell.length_c   1.000
_cell.angle_alpha   90.00
_cell.angle_beta   90.00
_cell.angle_gamma   90.00
#
_symmetry.space_group_name_H-M   'P 1'
#
loop_
_entity.id
_entity.type
_entity.pdbx_description
1 polymer ?
#
loop_
_entity_poly.entity_id
_entity_poly.type
_entity_poly.pdbx_seq_one_letter_code
_entity_poly.pdbx_strand_id
1 'polypeptide(L)'
;MALWDDYASGSKQRQRLLENRYGRKIMKETVEDCLSEDWIVFNSKNCPHCFCRIQKNRGCNMMTCSKCLNRFCWACLDRLQTGASQHFVDSRCAADYREY
;
A
#
# COMPACT_ATOMS: atom_id res chain seq x y z
N MET A 1 -16.03 -5.16 0.02
CA MET A 1 -16.08 -3.69 0.05
C MET A 1 -17.48 -3.14 0.38
N ALA A 2 -18.57 -3.56 -0.28
CA ALA A 2 -19.92 -2.98 -0.06
C ALA A 2 -20.44 -2.90 1.40
N LEU A 3 -20.08 -3.83 2.30
CA LEU A 3 -20.47 -3.76 3.72
C LEU A 3 -19.67 -2.70 4.50
N TRP A 4 -18.40 -2.49 4.14
CA TRP A 4 -17.56 -1.44 4.72
C TRP A 4 -18.07 -0.07 4.29
N ASP A 5 -18.34 0.11 2.99
CA ASP A 5 -18.85 1.37 2.46
C ASP A 5 -20.14 1.80 3.18
N ASP A 6 -21.09 0.88 3.36
CA ASP A 6 -22.36 1.11 4.06
C ASP A 6 -22.17 1.41 5.56
N TYR A 7 -21.17 0.82 6.21
CA TYR A 7 -20.86 1.09 7.62
C TYR A 7 -20.12 2.42 7.82
N ALA A 8 -19.10 2.69 7.00
CA ALA A 8 -18.26 3.87 7.08
C ALA A 8 -19.02 5.14 6.67
N SER A 9 -19.85 5.07 5.62
CA SER A 9 -20.70 6.18 5.18
C SER A 9 -22.04 6.27 5.91
N GLY A 10 -22.42 5.22 6.65
CA GLY A 10 -23.70 5.13 7.35
C GLY A 10 -23.80 5.99 8.60
N SER A 11 -25.02 6.40 8.96
CA SER A 11 -25.30 7.13 10.20
C SER A 11 -24.98 6.29 11.46
N LYS A 12 -24.86 6.94 12.64
CA LYS A 12 -24.66 6.22 13.92
C LYS A 12 -25.73 5.17 14.20
N GLN A 13 -26.97 5.39 13.74
CA GLN A 13 -28.04 4.39 13.83
C GLN A 13 -27.80 3.22 12.88
N ARG A 14 -27.40 3.48 11.63
CA ARG A 14 -27.03 2.44 10.66
C ARG A 14 -25.88 1.57 11.19
N GLN A 15 -24.84 2.20 11.73
CA GLN A 15 -23.70 1.51 12.34
C GLN A 15 -24.14 0.60 13.49
N ARG A 16 -24.96 1.10 14.43
CA ARG A 16 -25.48 0.29 15.55
C ARG A 16 -26.34 -0.89 15.08
N LEU A 17 -27.15 -0.70 14.04
CA LEU A 17 -27.94 -1.78 13.45
C LEU A 17 -27.04 -2.86 12.85
N LEU A 18 -26.00 -2.46 12.14
CA LEU A 18 -25.02 -3.39 11.56
C LEU A 18 -24.22 -4.12 12.66
N GLU A 19 -23.78 -3.41 13.70
CA GLU A 19 -23.12 -4.01 14.87
C GLU A 19 -24.03 -5.02 15.60
N ASN A 20 -25.32 -4.73 15.75
CA ASN A 20 -26.27 -5.65 16.38
C ASN A 20 -26.57 -6.88 15.51
N ARG A 21 -26.59 -6.70 14.18
CA ARG A 21 -26.93 -7.78 13.23
C ARG A 21 -25.80 -8.77 13.03
N TYR A 22 -24.57 -8.27 12.90
CA TYR A 22 -23.39 -9.08 12.57
C TYR A 22 -22.42 -9.25 13.74
N GLY A 23 -22.70 -8.59 14.86
CA GLY A 23 -21.86 -8.60 16.05
C GLY A 23 -20.85 -7.44 16.05
N ARG A 24 -20.86 -6.65 17.12
CA ARG A 24 -19.96 -5.49 17.31
C ARG A 24 -18.49 -5.85 17.13
N LYS A 25 -18.07 -7.00 17.64
CA LYS A 25 -16.67 -7.44 17.60
C LYS A 25 -16.22 -7.70 16.16
N ILE A 26 -16.96 -8.55 15.45
CA ILE A 26 -16.72 -8.89 14.04
C ILE A 26 -16.73 -7.61 13.20
N MET A 27 -17.71 -6.72 13.42
CA MET A 27 -17.80 -5.48 12.67
C MET A 27 -16.59 -4.56 12.87
N LYS A 28 -16.06 -4.47 14.10
CA LYS A 28 -14.85 -3.69 14.39
C LYS A 28 -13.60 -4.33 13.84
N GLU A 29 -13.41 -5.63 14.04
CA GLU A 29 -12.25 -6.37 13.54
C GLU A 29 -12.17 -6.30 12.02
N THR A 30 -13.28 -6.54 11.32
CA THR A 30 -13.33 -6.42 9.85
C THR A 30 -13.01 -5.00 9.37
N VAL A 31 -13.42 -3.97 10.11
CA VAL A 31 -13.09 -2.56 9.79
C VAL A 31 -11.60 -2.30 9.97
N GLU A 32 -11.01 -2.75 11.08
CA GLU A 32 -9.58 -2.59 11.37
C GLU A 32 -8.72 -3.36 10.35
N ASP A 33 -9.15 -4.56 9.95
CA ASP A 33 -8.46 -5.39 8.95
C ASP A 33 -8.44 -4.72 7.57
N CYS A 34 -9.58 -4.21 7.08
CA CYS A 34 -9.61 -3.51 5.78
C CYS A 34 -8.73 -2.26 5.78
N LEU A 35 -8.76 -1.46 6.86
CA LEU A 35 -7.89 -0.28 6.98
C LEU A 35 -6.41 -0.65 7.02
N SER A 36 -6.08 -1.78 7.67
CA SER A 36 -4.72 -2.33 7.71
C SER A 36 -4.26 -2.80 6.32
N GLU A 37 -5.11 -3.50 5.58
CA GLU A 37 -4.83 -3.95 4.21
C GLU A 37 -4.58 -2.78 3.26
N ASP A 38 -5.45 -1.75 3.28
CA ASP A 38 -5.29 -0.55 2.47
C ASP A 38 -4.01 0.20 2.82
N TRP A 39 -3.69 0.31 4.11
CA TRP A 39 -2.44 0.92 4.56
C TRP A 39 -1.24 0.13 4.04
N ILE A 40 -1.28 -1.20 4.10
CA ILE A 40 -0.23 -2.07 3.57
C ILE A 40 -0.08 -1.86 2.06
N VAL A 41 -1.17 -1.82 1.30
CA VAL A 41 -1.13 -1.58 -0.16
C VAL A 41 -0.50 -0.24 -0.49
N PHE A 42 -0.87 0.82 0.22
CA PHE A 42 -0.37 2.17 -0.08
C PHE A 42 1.09 2.38 0.37
N ASN A 43 1.49 1.77 1.48
CA ASN A 43 2.80 1.99 2.10
C ASN A 43 3.84 0.94 1.73
N SER A 44 3.45 -0.09 0.96
CA SER A 44 4.36 -1.14 0.54
C SER A 44 4.23 -1.49 -0.95
N LYS A 45 5.34 -1.88 -1.58
CA LYS A 45 5.40 -2.34 -2.97
C LYS A 45 6.24 -3.60 -3.06
N ASN A 46 6.03 -4.38 -4.11
CA ASN A 46 6.81 -5.60 -4.34
C ASN A 46 8.17 -5.27 -4.98
N CYS A 47 9.21 -5.99 -4.55
CA CYS A 47 10.52 -5.92 -5.19
C CYS A 47 10.44 -6.44 -6.64
N PRO A 48 10.96 -5.72 -7.65
CA PRO A 48 10.95 -6.18 -9.05
C PRO A 48 11.94 -7.33 -9.35
N HIS A 49 12.76 -7.72 -8.37
CA HIS A 49 13.71 -8.83 -8.49
C HIS A 49 13.19 -10.12 -7.85
N CYS A 50 12.67 -10.04 -6.62
CA CYS A 50 12.28 -11.22 -5.84
C CYS A 50 10.85 -11.19 -5.32
N PHE A 51 10.07 -10.17 -5.68
CA PHE A 51 8.65 -10.00 -5.32
C PHE A 51 8.34 -9.93 -3.81
N CYS A 52 9.35 -9.86 -2.93
CA CYS A 52 9.09 -9.62 -1.52
C CYS A 52 8.46 -8.23 -1.31
N ARG A 53 7.50 -8.14 -0.38
CA ARG A 53 6.87 -6.88 -0.01
C ARG A 53 7.87 -6.00 0.75
N ILE A 54 8.04 -4.77 0.30
CA ILE A 54 8.96 -3.77 0.85
C ILE A 54 8.13 -2.56 1.28
N GLN A 55 8.33 -2.07 2.50
CA GLN A 55 7.76 -0.80 2.96
C GLN A 55 8.68 0.36 2.57
N LYS A 56 8.12 1.49 2.14
CA LYS A 56 8.92 2.68 1.83
C LYS A 56 9.63 3.19 3.08
N ASN A 57 10.95 3.34 3.02
CA ASN A 57 11.69 4.16 3.99
C ASN A 57 11.78 5.60 3.45
N ARG A 58 11.74 6.61 4.33
CA ARG A 58 11.69 8.03 3.92
C ARG A 58 12.94 8.39 3.09
N GLY A 59 12.79 9.30 2.11
CA GLY A 59 13.90 10.13 1.60
C GLY A 59 14.35 9.95 0.15
N CYS A 60 14.29 8.76 -0.47
CA CYS A 60 14.85 8.54 -1.82
C CYS A 60 14.07 7.47 -2.62
N ASN A 61 13.96 7.64 -3.94
CA ASN A 61 13.36 6.62 -4.81
C ASN A 61 14.31 5.44 -5.06
N MET A 62 15.62 5.61 -4.89
CA MET A 62 16.58 4.51 -5.02
C MET A 62 16.56 3.65 -3.75
N MET A 63 15.89 2.51 -3.82
CA MET A 63 15.79 1.57 -2.71
C MET A 63 16.63 0.34 -2.95
N THR A 64 17.13 -0.26 -1.87
CA THR A 64 17.79 -1.57 -1.88
C THR A 64 16.86 -2.58 -1.21
N CYS A 65 16.57 -3.69 -1.89
CA CYS A 65 15.77 -4.76 -1.30
C CYS A 65 16.53 -5.41 -0.14
N SER A 66 15.94 -5.48 1.05
CA SER A 66 16.55 -6.13 2.21
C SER A 66 16.68 -7.66 2.09
N LYS A 67 15.93 -8.29 1.18
CA LYS A 67 15.94 -9.75 0.95
C LYS A 67 16.95 -10.19 -0.11
N CYS A 68 16.94 -9.56 -1.28
CA CYS A 68 17.82 -9.94 -2.39
C CYS A 68 18.98 -8.98 -2.64
N LEU A 69 19.07 -7.89 -1.87
CA LEU A 69 20.14 -6.87 -1.92
C LEU A 69 20.27 -6.11 -3.24
N ASN A 70 19.35 -6.32 -4.19
CA ASN A 70 19.31 -5.58 -5.45
C ASN A 70 18.70 -4.19 -5.29
N ARG A 71 19.18 -3.24 -6.10
CA ARG A 71 18.71 -1.86 -6.13
C ARG A 71 17.60 -1.67 -7.14
N PHE A 72 16.59 -0.88 -6.81
CA PHE A 72 15.46 -0.58 -7.68
C PHE A 72 14.90 0.81 -7.40
N CYS A 73 14.10 1.34 -8.33
CA CYS A 73 13.39 2.61 -8.14
C CYS A 73 12.01 2.37 -7.53
N TRP A 74 11.71 2.99 -6.39
CA TRP A 74 10.41 2.90 -5.72
C TRP A 74 9.28 3.54 -6.53
N ALA A 75 9.56 4.60 -7.28
CA ALA A 75 8.53 5.32 -8.05
C ALA A 75 8.00 4.46 -9.19
N CYS A 76 8.90 3.92 -10.03
CA CYS A 76 8.55 3.20 -11.25
C CYS A 76 8.80 1.69 -11.19
N LEU A 77 9.24 1.16 -10.05
CA LEU A 77 9.49 -0.26 -9.81
C LEU A 77 10.50 -0.91 -10.78
N ASP A 78 11.41 -0.11 -11.35
CA ASP A 78 12.42 -0.60 -12.29
C ASP A 78 13.75 -0.95 -11.60
N ARG A 79 14.49 -1.89 -12.19
CA ARG A 79 15.77 -2.41 -11.69
C ARG A 79 16.87 -1.39 -11.94
N LEU A 80 17.60 -0.97 -10.91
CA LEU A 80 18.68 0.01 -11.05
C LEU A 80 20.01 -0.71 -11.30
N GLN A 81 20.60 -0.46 -12.47
CA GLN A 81 21.98 -0.85 -12.76
C GLN A 81 22.97 0.20 -12.24
N THR A 82 24.24 -0.17 -12.14
CA THR A 82 25.34 0.69 -11.68
C THR A 82 25.38 1.98 -12.50
N GLY A 83 25.17 3.14 -11.86
CA GLY A 83 25.23 4.46 -12.51
C GLY A 83 23.89 5.14 -12.79
N ALA A 84 22.76 4.62 -12.30
CA ALA A 84 21.43 5.20 -12.52
C ALA A 84 21.18 6.52 -11.75
N SER A 85 21.84 7.62 -12.14
CA SER A 85 21.71 8.95 -11.50
C SER A 85 20.34 9.62 -11.68
N GLN A 86 19.50 9.11 -12.59
CA GLN A 86 18.24 9.72 -12.99
C GLN A 86 17.06 9.43 -12.03
N HIS A 87 17.25 8.67 -10.95
CA HIS A 87 16.18 8.24 -10.03
C HIS A 87 16.34 8.72 -8.58
N PHE A 88 17.07 9.81 -8.36
CA PHE A 88 17.44 10.27 -7.02
C PHE A 88 16.26 10.89 -6.25
N VAL A 89 15.67 11.99 -6.76
CA VAL A 89 14.48 12.68 -6.21
C VAL A 89 13.84 13.49 -7.35
N ASP A 90 12.53 13.38 -7.54
CA ASP A 90 11.69 14.16 -8.50
C ASP A 90 12.09 14.23 -9.98
N SER A 91 13.17 13.58 -10.39
CA SER A 91 13.47 13.36 -11.81
C SER A 91 12.40 12.47 -12.40
N ARG A 92 11.83 12.90 -13.54
CA ARG A 92 10.82 12.21 -14.36
C ARG A 92 11.22 10.75 -14.63
N CYS A 93 11.03 9.85 -13.65
CA CYS A 93 10.93 8.44 -13.98
C CYS A 93 9.67 8.32 -14.84
N ALA A 94 9.72 7.57 -15.93
CA ALA A 94 8.56 7.27 -16.74
C ALA A 94 7.54 6.49 -15.88
N ALA A 95 6.79 7.22 -15.06
CA ALA A 95 5.77 6.71 -14.17
C ALA A 95 4.49 6.60 -14.99
N ASP A 96 4.34 5.50 -15.71
CA ASP A 96 3.04 5.06 -16.24
C ASP A 96 2.52 3.87 -15.42
N TYR A 97 2.75 3.90 -14.10
CA TYR A 97 1.99 3.05 -13.18
C TYR A 97 0.62 3.71 -13.00
N ARG A 98 -0.32 3.41 -13.91
CA ARG A 98 -1.73 3.72 -13.70
C ARG A 98 -2.22 2.91 -12.51
N GLU A 99 -2.51 3.61 -11.43
CA GLU A 99 -3.21 3.11 -10.25
C GLU A 99 -4.61 2.62 -10.68
N TYR A 100 -4.94 1.39 -10.31
CA TYR A 100 -6.30 0.84 -10.29
C TYR A 100 -6.73 0.70 -8.83
#